data_AF-A0A832A672-F1
#
_entry.id   AF-A0A832A672-F1
#
_cell.length_a   1.000
_cell.length_b   1.000
_cell.length_c   1.000
_cell.angle_alpha   90.00
_cell.angle_beta   90.00
_cell.angle_gamma   90.00
#
_symmetry.space_group_name_H-M   'P 1'
#
loop_
_entity.id
_entity.type
_entity.pdbx_description
1 polymer ?
#
loop_
_entity_poly.entity_id
_entity_poly.type
_entity_poly.pdbx_seq_one_letter_code
_entity_poly.pdbx_strand_id
1 'polypeptide(L)'
;MSKATEDRELRLYRDLLTPPAEFRDGFGWKAVIGILFCGLVMLPGSIYLGLMIGGNFGPVASWVTVILFSEVTRRALKTMSKQELVVLLHAANVMIAGNVLMPGGPFGELVFRSYLVGSDAVRDAGMSTSFPKWYVPGPDSPAVVERNFFHADWLIPIGLIFFLMVISYIMRYCLGYFFFRMVSDIEKLPFPLAPISAQGAMALAEETEASGKPVVDGSAEKVEVSAAALARAGRKKSGSKWR
;
A
#
# COMPACT_ATOMS: atom_id res chain seq x y z
N MET A 1 12.97 -40.77 -15.25
CA MET A 1 13.00 -39.69 -14.25
C MET A 1 11.58 -39.45 -13.76
N SER A 2 11.36 -39.61 -12.46
CA SER A 2 10.07 -39.82 -11.80
C SER A 2 9.12 -38.63 -11.92
N LYS A 3 7.92 -38.89 -12.46
CA LYS A 3 6.76 -37.99 -12.53
C LYS A 3 5.88 -38.04 -11.25
N ALA A 4 6.28 -38.82 -10.24
CA ALA A 4 5.41 -39.23 -9.13
C ALA A 4 5.51 -38.37 -7.86
N THR A 5 6.45 -37.43 -7.82
CA THR A 5 6.59 -36.44 -6.75
C THR A 5 6.38 -35.07 -7.37
N GLU A 6 5.13 -34.69 -7.66
CA GLU A 6 4.82 -33.27 -7.53
C GLU A 6 5.19 -32.91 -6.09
N ASP A 7 6.26 -32.14 -5.93
CA ASP A 7 6.82 -31.81 -4.62
C ASP A 7 5.69 -31.36 -3.69
N ARG A 8 5.49 -32.12 -2.61
CA ARG A 8 4.42 -31.93 -1.63
C ARG A 8 4.37 -30.48 -1.11
N GLU A 9 5.52 -29.84 -1.06
CA GLU A 9 5.69 -28.44 -0.70
C GLU A 9 5.10 -27.48 -1.74
N LEU A 10 5.27 -27.75 -3.04
CA LEU A 10 4.71 -26.91 -4.11
C LEU A 10 3.17 -26.99 -4.15
N ARG A 11 2.60 -28.15 -3.85
CA ARG A 11 1.13 -28.29 -3.67
C ARG A 11 0.64 -27.52 -2.44
N LEU A 12 1.36 -27.61 -1.32
CA LEU A 12 1.06 -26.82 -0.13
C LEU A 12 0.97 -25.32 -0.45
N TYR A 13 1.94 -24.77 -1.17
CA TYR A 13 1.94 -23.35 -1.57
C TYR A 13 0.82 -22.99 -2.55
N ARG A 14 0.47 -23.90 -3.46
CA ARG A 14 -0.63 -23.71 -4.43
C ARG A 14 -2.00 -23.72 -3.75
N ASP A 15 -2.16 -24.52 -2.70
CA ASP A 15 -3.42 -24.69 -2.00
C ASP A 15 -3.62 -23.68 -0.84
N LEU A 16 -2.66 -22.77 -0.61
CA LEU A 16 -2.77 -21.70 0.41
C LEU A 16 -3.95 -20.74 0.17
N LEU A 17 -4.37 -20.58 -1.08
CA LEU A 17 -5.51 -19.74 -1.46
C LEU A 17 -6.32 -20.45 -2.53
N THR A 18 -7.59 -20.72 -2.22
CA THR A 18 -8.54 -21.21 -3.21
C THR A 18 -9.04 -20.06 -4.08
N PRO A 19 -9.17 -20.25 -5.41
CA PRO A 19 -9.76 -19.24 -6.28
C PRO A 19 -11.19 -18.91 -5.82
N PRO A 20 -11.57 -17.62 -5.74
CA PRO A 20 -12.93 -17.24 -5.38
C PRO A 20 -13.91 -17.64 -6.49
N ALA A 21 -15.15 -17.97 -6.11
CA ALA A 21 -16.21 -18.34 -7.05
C ALA A 21 -16.71 -17.14 -7.89
N GLU A 22 -16.58 -15.91 -7.37
CA GLU A 22 -17.00 -14.68 -8.04
C GLU A 22 -15.95 -13.58 -7.90
N PHE A 23 -15.72 -12.86 -9.00
CA PHE A 23 -14.90 -11.65 -9.02
C PHE A 23 -15.80 -10.43 -9.01
N ARG A 24 -15.60 -9.54 -8.04
CA ARG A 24 -16.32 -8.26 -7.93
C ARG A 24 -15.35 -7.12 -8.19
N ASP A 25 -15.85 -6.05 -8.80
CA ASP A 25 -15.05 -4.85 -9.05
C ASP A 25 -14.79 -4.10 -7.73
N GLY A 26 -13.56 -3.62 -7.57
CA GLY A 26 -13.12 -2.77 -6.46
C GLY A 26 -12.91 -1.32 -6.86
N PHE A 27 -12.98 -0.99 -8.15
CA PHE A 27 -12.80 0.37 -8.64
C PHE A 27 -14.10 1.18 -8.54
N GLY A 28 -14.52 1.47 -7.31
CA GLY A 28 -15.70 2.28 -7.02
C GLY A 28 -15.39 3.77 -6.82
N TRP A 29 -16.44 4.61 -6.85
CA TRP A 29 -16.31 6.05 -6.55
C TRP A 29 -15.80 6.31 -5.13
N LYS A 30 -16.13 5.43 -4.19
CA LYS A 30 -15.58 5.49 -2.82
C LYS A 30 -14.06 5.31 -2.86
N ALA A 31 -13.55 4.32 -3.60
CA ALA A 31 -12.11 4.09 -3.74
C ALA A 31 -11.42 5.32 -4.36
N VAL A 32 -12.01 5.96 -5.37
CA VAL A 32 -11.47 7.21 -5.96
C VAL A 32 -11.37 8.34 -4.93
N ILE A 33 -12.43 8.57 -4.14
CA ILE A 33 -12.41 9.56 -3.06
C ILE A 33 -11.35 9.19 -2.01
N GLY A 34 -11.21 7.91 -1.69
CA GLY A 34 -10.18 7.40 -0.80
C GLY A 34 -8.78 7.72 -1.33
N ILE A 35 -8.51 7.46 -2.61
CA ILE A 35 -7.21 7.73 -3.24
C ILE A 35 -6.91 9.22 -3.21
N LEU A 36 -7.91 10.06 -3.51
CA LEU A 36 -7.76 11.51 -3.44
C LEU A 36 -7.48 12.00 -2.02
N PHE A 37 -8.21 11.48 -1.02
CA PHE A 37 -7.96 11.77 0.39
C PHE A 37 -6.54 11.36 0.80
N CYS A 38 -6.11 10.16 0.40
CA CYS A 38 -4.76 9.68 0.62
C CYS A 38 -3.73 10.62 -0.04
N GLY A 39 -3.95 11.05 -1.28
CA GLY A 39 -3.05 11.99 -1.95
C GLY A 39 -2.98 13.36 -1.29
N LEU A 40 -4.14 13.95 -0.97
CA LEU A 40 -4.22 15.33 -0.49
C LEU A 40 -3.76 15.46 0.97
N VAL A 41 -3.97 14.44 1.79
CA VAL A 41 -3.59 14.47 3.21
C VAL A 41 -2.25 13.78 3.46
N MET A 42 -2.01 12.61 2.86
CA MET A 42 -0.82 11.81 3.18
C MET A 42 0.43 12.32 2.44
N LEU A 43 0.32 12.78 1.18
CA LEU A 43 1.51 13.28 0.47
C LEU A 43 2.10 14.52 1.13
N PRO A 44 1.34 15.59 1.45
CA PRO A 44 1.93 16.76 2.11
C PRO A 44 2.49 16.43 3.50
N GLY A 45 1.81 15.57 4.25
CA GLY A 45 2.31 15.08 5.53
C GLY A 45 3.64 14.32 5.39
N SER A 46 3.76 13.47 4.37
CA SER A 46 5.00 12.73 4.08
C SER A 46 6.15 13.64 3.63
N ILE A 47 5.86 14.67 2.83
CA ILE A 47 6.84 15.68 2.40
C ILE A 47 7.35 16.45 3.61
N TYR A 48 6.44 17.00 4.43
CA TYR A 48 6.82 17.77 5.61
C TYR A 48 7.72 16.97 6.54
N LEU A 49 7.32 15.74 6.85
CA LEU A 49 8.06 14.90 7.79
C LEU A 49 9.42 14.48 7.21
N GLY A 50 9.50 14.19 5.90
CA GLY A 50 10.76 13.90 5.21
C GLY A 50 11.73 15.08 5.21
N LEU A 51 11.22 16.29 4.96
CA LEU A 51 12.02 17.52 4.97
C LEU A 51 12.48 17.92 6.38
N MET A 52 11.62 17.78 7.40
CA MET A 52 11.95 18.09 8.80
C MET A 52 13.09 17.22 9.35
N ILE A 53 13.11 15.95 8.96
CA ILE A 53 14.13 14.99 9.43
C ILE A 53 15.41 15.09 8.59
N GLY A 54 15.33 15.64 7.37
CA GLY A 54 16.50 15.90 6.52
C GLY A 54 17.06 14.66 5.82
N GLY A 55 16.26 13.61 5.64
CA GLY A 55 16.71 12.38 4.98
C GLY A 55 15.63 11.33 4.81
N ASN A 56 16.01 10.22 4.15
CA ASN A 56 15.13 9.06 4.06
C ASN A 56 15.01 8.46 5.45
N PHE A 57 13.77 8.31 5.94
CA PHE A 57 13.49 7.58 7.15
C PHE A 57 14.23 6.24 7.05
N GLY A 58 15.17 5.97 7.96
CA GLY A 58 15.71 4.63 8.09
C GLY A 58 14.56 3.62 8.17
N PRO A 59 14.79 2.31 7.92
CA PRO A 59 13.74 1.31 7.72
C PRO A 59 12.57 1.46 8.71
N VAL A 60 12.89 1.67 9.98
CA VAL A 60 11.95 1.80 11.10
C VAL A 60 10.96 2.96 11.00
N ALA A 61 11.38 4.15 10.56
CA ALA A 61 10.50 5.31 10.59
C ALA A 61 9.59 5.39 9.34
N SER A 62 10.00 4.76 8.23
CA SER A 62 9.08 4.49 7.12
C SER A 62 7.90 3.63 7.59
N TRP A 63 8.15 2.62 8.45
CA TRP A 63 7.10 1.77 9.00
C TRP A 63 6.13 2.49 9.94
N VAL A 64 6.62 3.39 10.80
CA VAL A 64 5.74 4.15 11.72
C VAL A 64 4.81 5.07 10.92
N THR A 65 5.36 5.77 9.94
CA THR A 65 4.58 6.61 9.02
C THR A 65 3.56 5.77 8.27
N VAL A 66 3.95 4.60 7.75
CA VAL A 66 3.04 3.62 7.12
C VAL A 66 1.94 3.14 8.08
N ILE A 67 2.26 2.87 9.35
CA ILE A 67 1.28 2.42 10.34
C ILE A 67 0.28 3.53 10.67
N LEU A 68 0.74 4.75 10.98
CA LEU A 68 -0.14 5.89 11.25
C LEU A 68 -1.03 6.20 10.06
N PHE A 69 -0.47 6.15 8.86
CA PHE A 69 -1.19 6.38 7.63
C PHE A 69 -2.15 5.25 7.27
N SER A 70 -1.77 3.99 7.53
CA SER A 70 -2.65 2.83 7.41
C SER A 70 -3.81 2.95 8.39
N GLU A 71 -3.60 3.41 9.62
CA GLU A 71 -4.67 3.61 10.60
C GLU A 71 -5.59 4.78 10.27
N VAL A 72 -5.05 5.90 9.78
CA VAL A 72 -5.86 7.02 9.25
C VAL A 72 -6.70 6.55 8.07
N THR A 73 -6.10 5.80 7.15
CA THR A 73 -6.79 5.21 6.00
C THR A 73 -7.87 4.24 6.49
N ARG A 74 -7.55 3.30 7.39
CA ARG A 74 -8.49 2.33 8.00
C ARG A 74 -9.66 3.02 8.69
N ARG A 75 -9.42 4.13 9.38
CA ARG A 75 -10.47 4.92 10.05
C ARG A 75 -11.35 5.66 9.05
N ALA A 76 -10.79 6.15 7.95
CA ALA A 76 -11.54 6.74 6.84
C ALA A 76 -12.31 5.68 6.00
N LEU A 77 -11.91 4.41 6.08
CA LEU A 77 -12.37 3.29 5.26
C LEU A 77 -13.54 2.47 5.81
N LYS A 78 -14.05 2.77 7.02
CA LYS A 78 -15.08 1.96 7.72
C LYS A 78 -16.38 1.68 6.94
N THR A 79 -16.61 2.33 5.80
CA THR A 79 -17.84 2.19 4.97
C THR A 79 -17.59 1.61 3.57
N MET A 80 -16.38 1.11 3.29
CA MET A 80 -15.99 0.55 1.99
C MET A 80 -16.13 -0.99 1.92
N SER A 81 -16.34 -1.49 0.71
CA SER A 81 -16.34 -2.94 0.43
C SER A 81 -14.91 -3.51 0.40
N LYS A 82 -14.78 -4.84 0.52
CA LYS A 82 -13.49 -5.56 0.54
C LYS A 82 -12.60 -5.21 -0.66
N GLN A 83 -13.19 -5.14 -1.85
CA GLN A 83 -12.50 -4.90 -3.10
C GLN A 83 -12.02 -3.45 -3.21
N GLU A 84 -12.86 -2.48 -2.82
CA GLU A 84 -12.48 -1.05 -2.76
C GLU A 84 -11.33 -0.82 -1.78
N LEU A 85 -11.32 -1.55 -0.66
CA LEU A 85 -10.26 -1.47 0.34
C LEU A 85 -8.92 -2.02 -0.18
N VAL A 86 -8.93 -3.14 -0.91
CA VAL A 86 -7.72 -3.70 -1.52
C VAL A 86 -7.14 -2.74 -2.57
N VAL A 87 -8.00 -2.13 -3.40
CA VAL A 87 -7.58 -1.12 -4.39
C VAL A 87 -6.96 0.10 -3.68
N LEU A 88 -7.60 0.59 -2.61
CA LEU A 88 -7.07 1.74 -1.87
C LEU A 88 -5.76 1.41 -1.15
N LEU A 89 -5.64 0.24 -0.53
CA LEU A 89 -4.41 -0.22 0.12
C LEU A 89 -3.27 -0.35 -0.90
N HIS A 90 -3.56 -0.84 -2.10
CA HIS A 90 -2.58 -0.86 -3.18
C HIS A 90 -2.14 0.56 -3.57
N ALA A 91 -3.08 1.49 -3.75
CA ALA A 91 -2.76 2.89 -4.04
C ALA A 91 -1.91 3.53 -2.94
N ALA A 92 -2.25 3.30 -1.67
CA ALA A 92 -1.45 3.75 -0.53
C ALA A 92 -0.03 3.16 -0.57
N ASN A 93 0.11 1.87 -0.85
CA ASN A 93 1.42 1.22 -0.98
C ASN A 93 2.26 1.80 -2.12
N VAL A 94 1.64 2.13 -3.27
CA VAL A 94 2.35 2.80 -4.38
C VAL A 94 2.84 4.19 -3.94
N MET A 95 2.02 4.94 -3.20
CA MET A 95 2.36 6.28 -2.70
C MET A 95 3.47 6.22 -1.65
N ILE A 96 3.45 5.22 -0.79
CA ILE A 96 4.49 4.93 0.20
C ILE A 96 5.78 4.46 -0.49
N ALA A 97 5.70 3.54 -1.44
CA ALA A 97 6.88 3.06 -2.18
C ALA A 97 7.53 4.20 -2.98
N GLY A 98 6.73 5.12 -3.53
CA GLY A 98 7.22 6.36 -4.11
C GLY A 98 7.98 7.23 -3.11
N ASN A 99 7.50 7.29 -1.86
CA ASN A 99 8.16 7.98 -0.75
C ASN A 99 9.47 7.28 -0.28
N VAL A 100 9.56 5.96 -0.35
CA VAL A 100 10.77 5.20 0.01
C VAL A 100 11.88 5.42 -1.01
N LEU A 101 11.52 5.48 -2.30
CA LEU A 101 12.49 5.74 -3.37
C LEU A 101 12.93 7.22 -3.39
N MET A 102 12.02 8.14 -3.04
CA MET A 102 12.25 9.59 -2.94
C MET A 102 11.47 10.14 -1.74
N PRO A 103 12.12 10.57 -0.64
CA PRO A 103 11.43 11.12 0.53
C PRO A 103 10.53 12.31 0.14
N GLY A 104 9.22 12.22 0.42
CA GLY A 104 8.23 13.23 0.00
C GLY A 104 7.75 13.08 -1.45
N GLY A 105 8.11 11.99 -2.13
CA GLY A 105 7.80 11.77 -3.54
C GLY A 105 8.58 12.72 -4.48
N PRO A 106 8.29 12.69 -5.79
CA PRO A 106 9.03 13.45 -6.80
C PRO A 106 8.98 14.96 -6.59
N PHE A 107 7.92 15.47 -5.95
CA PHE A 107 7.77 16.90 -5.66
C PHE A 107 8.44 17.32 -4.33
N GLY A 108 8.56 16.44 -3.34
CA GLY A 108 9.26 16.76 -2.08
C GLY A 108 10.72 17.16 -2.32
N GLU A 109 11.38 16.44 -3.23
CA GLU A 109 12.73 16.75 -3.68
C GLU A 109 12.82 18.12 -4.40
N LEU A 110 11.84 18.47 -5.23
CA LEU A 110 11.80 19.79 -5.90
C LEU A 110 11.63 20.93 -4.89
N VAL A 111 10.81 20.71 -3.85
CA VAL A 111 10.66 21.65 -2.73
C VAL A 111 12.01 21.83 -2.02
N PHE A 112 12.69 20.73 -1.68
CA PHE A 112 14.01 20.81 -1.06
C PHE A 112 15.03 21.56 -1.92
N ARG A 113 15.09 21.26 -3.21
CA ARG A 113 16.00 21.95 -4.15
C ARG A 113 15.74 23.44 -4.23
N SER A 114 14.47 23.84 -4.29
CA SER A 114 14.09 25.26 -4.29
C SER A 114 14.56 25.99 -3.02
N TYR A 115 14.51 25.32 -1.87
CA TYR A 115 15.02 25.84 -0.60
C TYR A 115 16.55 25.88 -0.58
N LEU A 116 17.21 24.80 -1.03
CA LEU A 116 18.67 24.66 -1.04
C LEU A 116 19.34 25.82 -1.79
N VAL A 117 18.85 26.15 -2.99
CA VAL A 117 19.41 27.24 -3.81
C VAL A 117 19.33 28.60 -3.13
N GLY A 118 18.27 28.85 -2.37
CA GLY A 118 18.07 30.10 -1.61
C GLY A 118 18.67 30.09 -0.21
N SER A 119 19.23 28.97 0.25
CA SER A 119 19.73 28.82 1.61
C SER A 119 21.00 29.63 1.86
N ASP A 120 21.17 30.13 3.09
CA ASP A 120 22.35 30.90 3.47
C ASP A 120 23.65 30.08 3.31
N ALA A 121 23.60 28.77 3.57
CA ALA A 121 24.74 27.88 3.37
C ALA A 121 25.26 27.88 1.92
N VAL A 122 24.36 27.89 0.93
CA VAL A 122 24.72 27.93 -0.49
C VAL A 122 25.17 29.33 -0.91
N ARG A 123 24.57 30.38 -0.34
CA ARG A 123 24.92 31.78 -0.60
C ARG A 123 26.31 32.11 -0.05
N ASP A 124 26.62 31.69 1.17
CA ASP A 124 27.91 31.87 1.83
C ASP A 124 29.02 31.09 1.12
N ALA A 125 28.69 29.93 0.55
CA ALA A 125 29.59 29.16 -0.29
C ALA A 125 29.81 29.76 -1.69
N GLY A 126 29.09 30.82 -2.06
CA GLY A 126 29.13 31.40 -3.40
C GLY A 126 28.61 30.47 -4.51
N MET A 127 27.85 29.43 -4.15
CA MET A 127 27.38 28.39 -5.07
C MET A 127 25.94 28.59 -5.56
N SER A 128 25.32 29.73 -5.25
CA SER A 128 23.92 30.03 -5.59
C SER A 128 23.60 29.94 -7.09
N THR A 129 24.58 30.19 -7.95
CA THR A 129 24.45 30.10 -9.42
C THR A 129 25.11 28.87 -10.03
N SER A 130 25.75 28.03 -9.22
CA SER A 130 26.49 26.84 -9.68
C SER A 130 25.56 25.67 -10.03
N PHE A 131 24.29 25.73 -9.67
CA PHE A 131 23.33 24.66 -9.95
C PHE A 131 22.84 24.71 -11.39
N PRO A 132 22.83 23.57 -12.11
CA PRO A 132 22.28 23.52 -13.46
C PRO A 132 20.77 23.79 -13.50
N LYS A 133 20.32 24.50 -14.53
CA LYS A 133 18.89 24.83 -14.73
C LYS A 133 17.95 23.62 -14.84
N TRP A 134 18.48 22.44 -15.21
CA TRP A 134 17.70 21.20 -15.26
C TRP A 134 17.51 20.56 -13.87
N TYR A 135 18.33 20.91 -12.88
CA TYR A 135 18.21 20.42 -11.51
C TYR A 135 17.21 21.26 -10.71
N VAL A 136 17.30 22.59 -10.85
CA VAL A 136 16.50 23.59 -10.14
C VAL A 136 16.53 24.92 -10.92
N PRO A 137 15.42 25.69 -10.96
CA PRO A 137 15.46 27.05 -11.49
C PRO A 137 16.40 27.95 -10.68
N GLY A 138 16.91 29.01 -11.31
CA GLY A 138 17.82 29.95 -10.63
C GLY A 138 17.17 30.65 -9.42
N PRO A 139 17.98 31.13 -8.45
CA PRO A 139 17.47 31.78 -7.23
C PRO A 139 16.57 33.00 -7.51
N ASP A 140 16.89 33.75 -8.57
CA ASP A 140 16.16 34.97 -8.95
C ASP A 140 14.96 34.69 -9.88
N SER A 141 14.68 33.43 -10.22
CA SER A 141 13.52 33.10 -11.05
C SER A 141 12.23 33.36 -10.27
N PRO A 142 11.19 33.94 -10.92
CA PRO A 142 9.85 34.08 -10.34
C PRO A 142 9.32 32.74 -9.79
N ALA A 143 9.71 31.61 -10.39
CA ALA A 143 9.31 30.28 -9.96
C ALA A 143 9.74 29.94 -8.52
N VAL A 144 10.94 30.38 -8.11
CA VAL A 144 11.51 30.11 -6.78
C VAL A 144 11.08 31.18 -5.79
N VAL A 145 11.10 32.45 -6.22
CA VAL A 145 10.72 33.60 -5.38
C VAL A 145 9.25 33.56 -5.00
N GLU A 146 8.36 33.30 -5.94
CA GLU A 146 6.90 33.22 -5.71
C GLU A 146 6.46 31.84 -5.18
N ARG A 147 7.40 30.89 -5.01
CA ARG A 147 7.13 29.50 -4.63
C ARG A 147 6.08 28.84 -5.52
N ASN A 148 6.18 29.08 -6.83
CA ASN A 148 5.19 28.65 -7.81
C ASN A 148 5.74 27.52 -8.69
N PHE A 149 5.28 26.30 -8.44
CA PHE A 149 5.67 25.11 -9.23
C PHE A 149 5.02 25.06 -10.63
N PHE A 150 4.02 25.89 -10.92
CA PHE A 150 3.36 25.95 -12.23
C PHE A 150 4.08 26.86 -13.23
N HIS A 151 5.18 27.51 -12.82
CA HIS A 151 5.97 28.35 -13.71
C HIS A 151 6.73 27.52 -14.76
N ALA A 152 6.92 28.08 -15.95
CA ALA A 152 7.56 27.39 -17.09
C ALA A 152 8.99 26.92 -16.78
N ASP A 153 9.70 27.60 -15.88
CA ASP A 153 11.06 27.24 -15.49
C ASP A 153 11.15 25.86 -14.80
N TRP A 154 10.05 25.37 -14.20
CA TRP A 154 10.00 24.03 -13.63
C TRP A 154 9.73 22.93 -14.65
N LEU A 155 9.37 23.26 -15.89
CA LEU A 155 9.06 22.26 -16.92
C LEU A 155 10.24 21.34 -17.20
N ILE A 156 11.48 21.86 -17.22
CA ILE A 156 12.67 21.06 -17.49
C ILE A 156 12.95 20.09 -16.31
N PRO A 157 13.06 20.54 -15.05
CA PRO A 157 13.24 19.63 -13.91
C PRO A 157 12.10 18.61 -13.76
N ILE A 158 10.83 19.04 -13.88
CA ILE A 158 9.67 18.16 -13.77
C ILE A 158 9.65 17.15 -14.92
N GLY A 159 9.91 17.60 -16.14
CA GLY A 159 10.00 16.74 -17.32
C GLY A 159 11.08 15.68 -17.19
N LEU A 160 12.24 16.03 -16.63
CA LEU A 160 13.32 15.07 -16.38
C LEU A 160 12.92 14.02 -15.34
N ILE A 161 12.32 14.43 -14.22
CA ILE A 161 11.83 13.49 -13.19
C ILE A 161 10.76 12.58 -13.77
N PHE A 162 9.80 13.14 -14.53
CA PHE A 162 8.76 12.35 -15.18
C PHE A 162 9.35 11.36 -16.17
N PHE A 163 10.32 11.77 -16.98
CA PHE A 163 11.02 10.90 -17.93
C PHE A 163 11.74 9.75 -17.22
N LEU A 164 12.50 10.04 -16.16
CA LEU A 164 13.18 9.03 -15.34
C LEU A 164 12.20 8.10 -14.65
N MET A 165 11.04 8.62 -14.21
CA MET A 165 9.96 7.82 -13.63
C MET A 165 9.39 6.86 -14.67
N VAL A 166 9.06 7.31 -15.87
CA VAL A 166 8.56 6.46 -16.96
C VAL A 166 9.56 5.35 -17.30
N ILE A 167 10.85 5.69 -17.46
CA ILE A 167 11.91 4.69 -17.67
C ILE A 167 11.95 3.68 -16.53
N SER A 168 11.88 4.14 -15.28
CA SER A 168 11.90 3.27 -14.10
C SER A 168 10.69 2.33 -14.08
N TYR A 169 9.50 2.80 -14.47
CA TYR A 169 8.32 1.95 -14.61
C TYR A 169 8.49 0.91 -15.71
N ILE A 170 8.95 1.32 -16.90
CA ILE A 170 9.22 0.39 -18.01
C ILE A 170 10.22 -0.67 -17.57
N MET A 171 11.35 -0.27 -16.98
CA MET A 171 12.36 -1.18 -16.46
C MET A 171 11.75 -2.15 -15.44
N ARG A 172 10.98 -1.65 -14.47
CA ARG A 172 10.35 -2.47 -13.43
C ARG A 172 9.39 -3.51 -14.01
N TYR A 173 8.57 -3.13 -14.99
CA TYR A 173 7.63 -4.05 -15.62
C TYR A 173 8.33 -5.04 -16.57
N CYS A 174 9.28 -4.58 -17.40
CA CYS A 174 10.03 -5.44 -18.30
C CYS A 174 10.85 -6.48 -17.52
N LEU A 175 11.58 -6.04 -16.50
CA LEU A 175 12.40 -6.92 -15.68
C LEU A 175 11.53 -7.86 -14.84
N GLY A 176 10.44 -7.35 -14.25
CA GLY A 176 9.46 -8.16 -13.53
C GLY A 176 8.82 -9.23 -14.41
N TYR A 177 8.42 -8.88 -15.63
CA TYR A 177 7.86 -9.83 -16.60
C TYR A 177 8.90 -10.85 -17.08
N PHE A 178 10.14 -10.42 -17.32
CA PHE A 178 11.23 -11.31 -17.70
C PHE A 178 11.50 -12.37 -16.61
N PHE A 179 11.64 -11.94 -15.35
CA PHE A 179 11.84 -12.87 -14.24
C PHE A 179 10.61 -13.75 -14.00
N PHE A 180 9.40 -13.19 -14.11
CA PHE A 180 8.16 -13.97 -14.07
C PHE A 180 8.20 -15.11 -15.08
N ARG A 181 8.56 -14.80 -16.34
CA ARG A 181 8.59 -15.80 -17.41
C ARG A 181 9.68 -16.85 -17.19
N MET A 182 10.86 -16.44 -16.72
CA MET A 182 11.94 -17.38 -16.41
C MET A 182 11.54 -18.39 -15.33
N VAL A 183 11.02 -17.90 -14.19
CA VAL A 183 10.67 -18.76 -13.04
C VAL A 183 9.39 -19.57 -13.30
N SER A 184 8.42 -19.01 -14.01
CA SER A 184 7.14 -19.68 -14.30
C SER A 184 7.21 -20.63 -15.49
N ASP A 185 7.75 -20.20 -16.64
CA ASP A 185 7.70 -21.00 -17.87
C ASP A 185 8.81 -22.05 -17.93
N ILE A 186 10.03 -21.71 -17.47
CA ILE A 186 11.20 -22.61 -17.52
C ILE A 186 11.25 -23.48 -16.26
N GLU A 187 11.24 -22.86 -15.07
CA GLU A 187 11.41 -23.59 -13.81
C GLU A 187 10.10 -24.16 -13.24
N LYS A 188 8.94 -23.69 -13.72
CA LYS A 188 7.59 -24.14 -13.29
C LYS A 188 7.38 -24.09 -11.78
N LEU A 189 8.06 -23.17 -11.12
CA LEU A 189 7.93 -22.98 -9.68
C LEU A 189 6.65 -22.19 -9.37
N PRO A 190 5.93 -22.53 -8.29
CA PRO A 190 4.85 -21.71 -7.79
C PRO A 190 5.41 -20.37 -7.32
N PHE A 191 4.67 -19.30 -7.58
CA PHE A 191 5.11 -17.95 -7.23
C PHE A 191 5.24 -17.81 -5.71
N PRO A 192 6.46 -17.66 -5.15
CA PRO A 192 6.72 -17.94 -3.75
C PRO A 192 6.03 -16.96 -2.78
N LEU A 193 5.81 -15.70 -3.21
CA LEU A 193 5.27 -14.64 -2.36
C LEU A 193 3.84 -14.20 -2.72
N ALA A 194 3.29 -14.66 -3.85
CA ALA A 194 1.97 -14.22 -4.27
C ALA A 194 0.88 -14.65 -3.27
N PRO A 195 0.83 -15.91 -2.78
CA PRO A 195 -0.20 -16.31 -1.83
C PRO A 195 -0.11 -15.56 -0.50
N ILE A 196 1.11 -15.33 -0.01
CA ILE A 196 1.37 -14.61 1.24
C ILE A 196 0.91 -13.14 1.13
N SER A 197 1.24 -12.48 0.01
CA SER A 197 0.82 -11.09 -0.23
C SER A 197 -0.70 -10.94 -0.32
N ALA A 198 -1.37 -11.90 -0.96
CA ALA A 198 -2.82 -11.92 -1.10
C ALA A 198 -3.51 -12.23 0.24
N GLN A 199 -3.01 -13.19 1.02
CA GLN A 199 -3.52 -13.46 2.37
C GLN A 199 -3.41 -12.23 3.28
N GLY A 200 -2.28 -11.50 3.22
CA GLY A 200 -2.11 -10.25 3.97
C GLY A 200 -3.12 -9.18 3.60
N ALA A 201 -3.33 -8.93 2.30
CA ALA A 201 -4.32 -7.95 1.84
C ALA A 201 -5.76 -8.35 2.20
N MET A 202 -6.08 -9.64 2.11
CA MET A 202 -7.41 -10.18 2.43
C MET A 202 -7.70 -10.13 3.93
N ALA A 203 -6.74 -10.46 4.78
CA ALA A 203 -6.87 -10.36 6.23
C ALA A 203 -7.14 -8.92 6.69
N LEU A 204 -6.41 -7.94 6.14
CA LEU A 204 -6.63 -6.52 6.42
C LEU A 204 -8.04 -6.04 6.01
N ALA A 205 -8.56 -6.59 4.92
CA ALA A 205 -9.90 -6.26 4.45
C ALA A 205 -11.01 -6.92 5.31
N GLU A 206 -10.77 -8.12 5.82
CA GLU A 206 -11.70 -8.85 6.70
C GLU A 206 -11.81 -8.23 8.10
N GLU A 207 -10.71 -7.77 8.70
CA GLU A 207 -10.72 -7.06 9.99
C GLU A 207 -11.58 -5.78 9.95
N THR A 208 -11.52 -5.06 8.83
CA THR A 208 -12.26 -3.80 8.65
C THR A 208 -13.76 -4.07 8.52
N GLU A 209 -14.16 -5.19 7.90
CA GLU A 209 -15.55 -5.64 7.82
C GLU A 209 -16.10 -6.05 9.21
N ALA A 210 -15.30 -6.76 10.01
CA ALA A 210 -15.66 -7.18 11.36
C ALA A 210 -15.88 -5.97 12.30
N SER A 211 -15.12 -4.88 12.11
CA SER A 211 -15.28 -3.63 12.87
C SER A 211 -16.52 -2.81 12.46
N GLY A 212 -17.07 -3.05 11.26
CA GLY A 212 -18.22 -2.32 10.69
C GLY A 212 -19.59 -2.96 10.96
N LYS A 213 -19.64 -4.24 11.35
CA LYS A 213 -20.89 -4.89 11.78
C LYS A 213 -21.21 -4.48 13.22
N PRO A 214 -22.46 -4.10 13.57
CA PRO A 214 -22.83 -4.02 14.98
C PRO A 214 -22.55 -5.39 15.60
N VAL A 215 -21.95 -5.40 16.79
CA VAL A 215 -21.66 -6.62 17.55
C VAL A 215 -23.00 -7.32 17.79
N VAL A 216 -23.37 -8.25 16.90
CA VAL A 216 -24.37 -9.25 17.21
C VAL A 216 -23.67 -10.16 18.19
N ASP A 217 -24.04 -9.99 19.45
CA ASP A 217 -23.51 -10.73 20.58
C ASP A 217 -23.64 -12.24 20.29
N GLY A 218 -22.53 -12.87 19.91
CA GLY A 218 -22.43 -14.32 19.69
C GLY A 218 -22.70 -15.15 20.96
N SER A 219 -22.95 -14.49 22.09
CA SER A 219 -23.53 -15.11 23.29
C SER A 219 -24.95 -15.60 23.04
N ALA A 220 -25.75 -14.89 22.23
CA ALA A 220 -27.14 -15.31 21.94
C ALA A 220 -27.19 -16.60 21.10
N GLU A 221 -26.35 -16.71 20.07
CA GLU A 221 -26.28 -17.91 19.23
C GLU A 221 -25.71 -19.12 19.99
N LYS A 222 -24.69 -18.91 20.84
CA LYS A 222 -24.18 -19.98 21.73
C LYS A 222 -25.18 -20.41 22.79
N VAL A 223 -26.00 -19.49 23.31
CA VAL A 223 -27.05 -19.80 24.29
C VAL A 223 -28.20 -20.56 23.62
N GLU A 224 -28.61 -20.21 22.40
CA GLU A 224 -29.65 -20.94 21.67
C GLU A 224 -29.22 -22.35 21.27
N VAL A 225 -27.97 -22.53 20.80
CA VAL A 225 -27.43 -23.85 20.46
C VAL A 225 -27.25 -24.73 21.72
N SER A 226 -26.81 -24.13 22.84
CA SER A 226 -26.69 -24.83 24.12
C SER A 226 -28.06 -25.20 24.73
N ALA A 227 -29.05 -24.31 24.64
CA ALA A 227 -30.42 -24.57 25.08
C ALA A 227 -31.11 -25.65 24.23
N ALA A 228 -30.90 -25.65 22.91
CA ALA A 228 -31.40 -26.69 22.02
C ALA A 228 -30.73 -28.06 22.27
N ALA A 229 -29.45 -28.07 22.62
CA ALA A 229 -28.73 -29.29 23.00
C ALA A 229 -29.22 -29.85 24.35
N LEU A 230 -29.46 -28.99 25.35
CA LEU A 230 -30.01 -29.37 26.65
C LEU A 230 -31.47 -29.85 26.56
N ALA A 231 -32.29 -29.23 25.72
CA ALA A 231 -33.67 -29.67 25.45
C ALA A 231 -33.73 -31.04 24.76
N ARG A 232 -32.74 -31.37 23.91
CA ARG A 232 -32.58 -32.71 23.33
C ARG A 232 -32.09 -33.75 24.34
N ALA A 233 -31.26 -33.36 25.30
CA ALA A 233 -30.76 -34.26 26.35
C ALA A 233 -31.85 -34.65 27.37
N GLY A 234 -32.78 -33.74 27.70
CA GLY A 234 -33.87 -33.99 28.65
C GLY A 234 -34.99 -34.93 28.15
N ARG A 235 -34.98 -35.36 26.88
CA ARG A 235 -36.03 -36.21 26.28
C ARG A 235 -35.70 -37.71 26.22
N LYS A 236 -34.54 -38.18 26.69
CA LYS A 236 -34.22 -39.63 26.69
C LYS A 236 -34.68 -40.33 27.98
N LYS A 237 -35.93 -40.81 27.89
CA LYS A 237 -36.55 -42.00 28.50
C LYS A 237 -36.18 -42.37 29.95
N SER A 238 -37.09 -41.97 30.84
CA SER A 238 -37.59 -42.83 31.92
C SER A 238 -38.13 -44.14 31.33
N GLY A 239 -37.76 -45.27 31.96
CA GLY A 239 -38.46 -46.54 31.82
C GLY A 239 -37.68 -47.66 31.14
N SER A 240 -37.08 -48.54 31.96
CA SER A 240 -37.09 -50.01 31.77
C SER A 240 -36.26 -50.69 32.87
N LYS A 241 -36.95 -51.09 33.96
CA LYS A 241 -36.54 -52.13 34.91
C LYS A 241 -36.36 -53.46 34.18
N TRP A 242 -35.23 -54.16 34.38
CA TRP A 242 -35.12 -55.64 34.42
C TRP A 242 -33.89 -55.95 35.30
N ARG A 243 -33.96 -56.74 36.38
CA ARG A 243 -34.17 -58.21 36.47
C ARG A 243 -33.13 -59.01 35.67
#